data_AF-A0A943B5J2-F1
#
_entry.id   AF-A0A943B5J2-F1
#
_cell.length_a   1.000
_cell.length_b   1.000
_cell.length_c   1.000
_cell.angle_alpha   90.00
_cell.angle_beta   90.00
_cell.angle_gamma   90.00
#
_symmetry.space_group_name_H-M   'P 1'
#
loop_
_entity.id
_entity.type
_entity.pdbx_description
1 polymer ?
#
loop_
_entity_poly.entity_id
_entity_poly.type
_entity_poly.pdbx_seq_one_letter_code
_entity_poly.pdbx_strand_id
1 'polypeptide(L)'
;MECLGWEIGFVTFQLKDLMMKKVVSALAGLGLVMSLAGTASAYEAFTGPMGLLQNKEGATQGYTLLAPQNSKSTYLIDMQGKVVNEWKSEYPCFYAELLPNGNMLRHSRIPEAGPNFGGAAGLLEEFDWSGKKVWEYKCYTPDK
;
A
#
# COMPACT_ATOMS: atom_id res chain seq x y z
N MET A 1 -42.00 -57.16 8.30
CA MET A 1 -41.34 -55.91 7.83
C MET A 1 -40.79 -55.12 9.02
N GLU A 2 -40.19 -55.77 10.03
CA GLU A 2 -39.67 -55.09 11.23
C GLU A 2 -38.13 -55.08 11.31
N CYS A 3 -37.44 -55.95 10.57
CA CYS A 3 -35.97 -56.00 10.59
C CYS A 3 -35.29 -54.77 9.94
N LEU A 4 -35.92 -54.14 8.94
CA LEU A 4 -35.31 -53.03 8.18
C LEU A 4 -35.31 -51.69 8.96
N GLY A 5 -36.21 -51.50 9.93
CA GLY A 5 -36.28 -50.27 10.72
C GLY A 5 -35.15 -50.13 11.74
N TRP A 6 -34.67 -51.26 12.27
CA TRP A 6 -33.61 -51.29 13.29
C TRP A 6 -32.23 -51.00 12.69
N GLU A 7 -31.95 -51.51 11.48
CA GLU A 7 -30.69 -51.24 10.77
C GLU A 7 -30.57 -49.77 10.35
N ILE A 8 -31.65 -49.15 9.86
CA ILE A 8 -31.65 -47.73 9.47
C ILE A 8 -31.48 -46.83 10.72
N GLY A 9 -32.14 -47.17 11.83
CA GLY A 9 -31.97 -46.47 13.11
C GLY A 9 -30.54 -46.57 13.65
N PHE A 10 -29.93 -47.75 13.56
CA PHE A 10 -28.54 -47.96 13.97
C PHE A 10 -27.56 -47.19 13.09
N VAL A 11 -27.69 -47.24 11.77
CA VAL A 11 -26.83 -46.50 10.82
C VAL A 11 -26.96 -44.98 11.01
N THR A 12 -28.17 -44.46 11.18
CA THR A 12 -28.40 -43.01 11.43
C THR A 12 -27.88 -42.56 12.80
N PHE A 13 -27.93 -43.41 13.83
CA PHE A 13 -27.31 -43.17 15.13
C PHE A 13 -25.77 -43.13 15.03
N GLN A 14 -25.18 -44.10 14.32
CA GLN A 14 -23.73 -44.14 14.06
C GLN A 14 -23.23 -42.91 13.28
N LEU A 15 -24.00 -42.45 12.28
CA LEU A 15 -23.69 -41.23 11.52
C LEU A 15 -23.75 -39.96 12.39
N LYS A 16 -24.75 -39.85 13.26
CA LYS A 16 -24.88 -38.71 14.19
C LYS A 16 -23.74 -38.68 15.21
N ASP A 17 -23.36 -39.83 15.77
CA ASP A 17 -22.24 -39.95 16.71
C ASP A 17 -20.90 -39.63 16.05
N LEU A 18 -20.67 -40.10 14.82
CA LEU A 18 -19.49 -39.77 14.03
C LEU A 18 -19.41 -38.27 13.70
N MET A 19 -20.54 -37.65 13.32
CA MET A 19 -20.61 -36.21 13.07
C MET A 19 -20.34 -35.40 14.35
N MET A 20 -20.92 -35.81 15.48
CA MET A 20 -20.74 -35.14 16.76
C MET A 20 -19.30 -35.24 17.26
N LYS A 21 -18.62 -36.39 17.08
CA LYS A 21 -17.19 -36.54 17.36
C LYS A 21 -16.32 -35.61 16.51
N LYS A 22 -16.61 -35.48 15.20
CA LYS A 22 -15.90 -34.54 14.31
C LYS A 22 -16.08 -33.08 14.73
N VAL A 23 -17.30 -32.69 15.15
CA VAL A 23 -17.57 -31.34 15.66
C VAL A 23 -16.80 -31.09 16.95
N VAL A 24 -16.82 -32.04 17.90
CA VAL A 24 -16.06 -31.93 19.15
C VAL A 24 -14.56 -31.85 18.89
N SER A 25 -14.02 -32.67 17.99
CA SER A 25 -12.60 -32.60 17.59
C SER A 25 -12.24 -31.28 16.93
N ALA A 26 -13.11 -30.73 16.09
CA ALA A 26 -12.89 -29.43 15.45
C ALA A 26 -12.92 -28.27 16.47
N LEU A 27 -13.86 -28.28 17.41
CA LEU A 27 -13.95 -27.28 18.49
C LEU A 27 -12.76 -27.37 19.45
N ALA A 28 -12.33 -28.58 19.81
CA ALA A 28 -11.12 -28.80 20.61
C ALA A 28 -9.86 -28.29 19.89
N GLY A 29 -9.75 -28.54 18.58
CA GLY A 29 -8.66 -28.02 17.75
C GLY A 29 -8.64 -26.48 17.72
N LEU A 30 -9.80 -25.84 17.52
CA LEU A 30 -9.93 -24.38 17.57
C LEU A 30 -9.57 -23.80 18.94
N GLY A 31 -10.00 -24.45 20.03
CA GLY A 31 -9.64 -24.06 21.39
C GLY A 31 -8.13 -24.09 21.63
N LEU A 32 -7.43 -25.10 21.08
CA LEU A 32 -5.98 -25.24 21.19
C LEU A 32 -5.21 -24.19 20.37
N VAL A 33 -5.70 -23.82 19.19
CA VAL A 33 -5.05 -22.76 18.38
C VAL A 33 -5.18 -21.40 19.06
N MET A 34 -6.33 -21.12 19.68
CA MET A 34 -6.53 -19.87 20.42
C MET A 34 -5.68 -19.79 21.69
N SER A 35 -5.42 -20.92 22.37
CA SER A 35 -4.58 -20.93 23.57
C SER A 35 -3.07 -20.82 23.27
N LEU A 36 -2.65 -21.13 22.05
CA LEU A 36 -1.28 -20.98 21.56
C LEU A 36 -1.04 -19.65 20.84
N ALA A 37 -2.07 -18.82 20.66
CA ALA A 37 -1.93 -17.47 20.14
C ALA A 37 -1.29 -16.56 21.21
N GLY A 38 0.04 -16.62 21.33
CA GLY A 38 0.79 -15.64 22.10
C GLY A 38 0.54 -14.22 21.58
N THR A 39 0.60 -13.23 22.47
CA THR A 39 0.56 -11.83 22.06
C THR A 39 1.73 -11.55 21.14
N ALA A 40 1.46 -11.14 19.90
CA ALA A 40 2.50 -10.57 19.04
C ALA A 40 3.01 -9.28 19.70
N SER A 41 4.30 -9.24 20.04
CA SER A 41 4.98 -8.01 20.43
C SER A 41 5.67 -7.45 19.21
N ALA A 42 5.29 -6.25 18.81
CA ALA A 42 6.03 -5.48 17.81
C ALA A 42 6.85 -4.41 18.54
N TYR A 43 8.10 -4.25 18.16
CA TYR A 43 8.91 -3.10 18.57
C TYR A 43 8.86 -2.06 17.44
N GLU A 44 8.69 -0.78 17.76
CA GLU A 44 8.88 0.27 16.77
C GLU A 44 10.37 0.41 16.51
N ALA A 45 10.82 -0.03 15.33
CA ALA A 45 12.23 0.07 14.93
C ALA A 45 12.70 1.52 14.75
N PHE A 46 11.77 2.45 14.55
CA PHE A 46 12.05 3.87 14.45
C PHE A 46 11.46 4.61 15.65
N THR A 47 12.33 5.14 16.51
CA THR A 47 11.94 5.99 17.63
C THR A 47 12.59 7.36 17.47
N GLY A 48 11.79 8.36 17.08
CA GLY A 48 12.26 9.73 16.87
C GLY A 48 11.31 10.58 16.03
N PRO A 49 11.55 11.90 15.94
CA PRO A 49 10.82 12.76 15.03
C PRO A 49 11.06 12.34 13.58
N MET A 50 9.99 12.28 12.77
CA MET A 50 10.05 12.02 11.34
C MET A 50 10.04 13.36 10.57
N GLY A 51 10.78 13.45 9.46
CA GLY A 51 10.81 14.65 8.61
C GLY A 51 12.00 15.57 8.89
N LEU A 52 11.74 16.87 9.09
CA LEU A 52 12.80 17.86 9.29
C LEU A 52 13.45 17.71 10.68
N LEU A 53 14.68 17.21 10.71
CA LEU A 53 15.44 17.02 11.95
C LEU A 53 16.29 18.24 12.33
N GLN A 54 16.76 19.00 11.33
CA GLN A 54 17.64 20.15 11.54
C GLN A 54 17.37 21.24 10.50
N ASN A 55 17.24 22.47 10.97
CA ASN A 55 17.31 23.68 10.18
C ASN A 55 18.16 24.69 10.96
N LYS A 56 19.35 25.01 10.44
CA LYS A 56 20.38 25.81 11.12
C LYS A 56 20.82 26.96 10.22
N GLU A 57 21.49 27.94 10.80
CA GLU A 57 22.14 29.01 10.06
C GLU A 57 23.06 28.43 8.97
N GLY A 58 22.96 28.97 7.75
CA GLY A 58 23.64 28.45 6.56
C GLY A 58 22.84 27.45 5.71
N ALA A 59 21.65 27.00 6.16
CA ALA A 59 20.76 26.21 5.31
C ALA A 59 20.22 27.04 4.13
N THR A 60 20.21 26.46 2.93
CA THR A 60 19.63 27.08 1.74
C THR A 60 18.14 27.36 1.97
N GLN A 61 17.76 28.63 1.88
CA GLN A 61 16.38 29.05 2.05
C GLN A 61 15.53 28.67 0.84
N GLY A 62 14.28 28.27 1.07
CA GLY A 62 13.31 27.97 0.02
C GLY A 62 12.37 26.84 0.41
N TYR A 63 11.99 26.05 -0.59
CA TYR A 63 11.15 24.89 -0.42
C TYR A 63 11.86 23.62 -0.89
N THR A 64 11.53 22.50 -0.28
CA THR A 64 11.96 21.18 -0.72
C THR A 64 10.82 20.50 -1.46
N LEU A 65 11.04 20.15 -2.73
CA LEU A 65 10.13 19.27 -3.46
C LEU A 65 10.50 17.81 -3.14
N LEU A 66 9.58 17.10 -2.49
CA LEU A 66 9.74 15.70 -2.13
C LEU A 66 8.80 14.85 -2.99
N ALA A 67 9.39 13.98 -3.80
CA ALA A 67 8.68 13.08 -4.70
C ALA A 67 9.10 11.63 -4.41
N PRO A 68 8.53 10.98 -3.38
CA PRO A 68 8.94 9.64 -3.00
C PRO A 68 8.73 8.66 -4.16
N GLN A 69 9.76 7.86 -4.43
CA GLN A 69 9.68 6.85 -5.49
C GLN A 69 8.54 5.87 -5.19
N ASN A 70 7.80 5.49 -6.23
CA ASN A 70 6.61 4.64 -6.14
C ASN A 70 5.42 5.24 -5.35
N SER A 71 5.48 6.50 -4.91
CA SER A 71 4.32 7.20 -4.33
C SER A 71 3.47 7.85 -5.40
N LYS A 72 2.16 7.95 -5.16
CA LYS A 72 1.23 8.73 -5.97
C LYS A 72 1.19 10.22 -5.58
N SER A 73 1.71 10.56 -4.41
CA SER A 73 1.78 11.94 -3.91
C SER A 73 3.18 12.55 -4.09
N THR A 74 3.20 13.84 -4.38
CA THR A 74 4.38 14.72 -4.39
C THR A 74 4.11 15.90 -3.45
N TYR A 75 5.09 16.28 -2.64
CA TYR A 75 4.93 17.29 -1.59
C TYR A 75 5.89 18.46 -1.80
N LEU A 76 5.41 19.67 -1.53
CA LEU A 76 6.26 20.84 -1.34
C LEU A 76 6.34 21.15 0.15
N ILE A 77 7.55 21.20 0.69
CA ILE A 77 7.81 21.31 2.13
C ILE A 77 8.57 22.61 2.39
N ASP A 78 8.13 23.40 3.37
CA ASP A 78 8.82 24.61 3.80
C ASP A 78 10.00 24.34 4.76
N MET A 79 10.69 25.41 5.14
CA MET A 79 11.84 25.35 6.06
C MET A 79 11.48 24.91 7.49
N GLN A 80 10.19 24.83 7.85
CA GLN A 80 9.71 24.32 9.13
C GLN A 80 9.27 22.85 9.04
N GLY A 81 9.42 22.22 7.86
CA GLY A 81 9.02 20.84 7.64
C GLY A 81 7.51 20.69 7.41
N LYS A 82 6.78 21.78 7.20
CA LYS A 82 5.34 21.75 6.92
C LYS A 82 5.11 21.57 5.43
N VAL A 83 4.16 20.70 5.09
CA VAL A 83 3.66 20.56 3.73
C VAL A 83 2.85 21.81 3.37
N VAL A 84 3.33 22.57 2.39
CA VAL A 84 2.66 23.77 1.87
C VAL A 84 1.86 23.49 0.60
N ASN A 85 2.19 22.41 -0.12
CA ASN A 85 1.39 21.91 -1.22
C ASN A 85 1.53 20.39 -1.37
N GLU A 86 0.49 19.74 -1.91
CA GLU A 86 0.46 18.33 -2.26
C GLU A 86 -0.19 18.15 -3.64
N TRP A 87 0.49 17.43 -4.52
CA TRP A 87 -0.05 16.99 -5.81
C TRP A 87 -0.25 15.48 -5.80
N LYS A 88 -1.36 15.03 -6.40
CA LYS A 88 -1.72 13.61 -6.50
C LYS A 88 -1.84 13.21 -7.95
N SER A 89 -1.10 12.17 -8.34
CA SER A 89 -1.23 11.51 -9.64
C SER A 89 -1.89 10.14 -9.46
N GLU A 90 -2.49 9.64 -10.54
CA GLU A 90 -2.97 8.25 -10.61
C GLU A 90 -1.81 7.24 -10.68
N TYR A 91 -0.62 7.71 -11.09
CA TYR A 91 0.56 6.91 -11.38
C TYR A 91 1.66 7.11 -10.33
N PRO A 92 2.46 6.09 -10.01
CA PRO A 92 3.61 6.23 -9.12
C PRO A 92 4.70 7.16 -9.69
N CYS A 93 5.38 7.90 -8.82
CA CYS A 93 6.42 8.85 -9.20
C CYS A 93 7.75 8.14 -9.47
N PHE A 94 8.48 8.62 -10.49
CA PHE A 94 9.91 8.40 -10.63
C PHE A 94 10.70 9.67 -10.28
N TYR A 95 10.28 10.83 -10.82
CA TYR A 95 10.94 12.12 -10.63
C TYR A 95 9.91 13.25 -10.71
N ALA A 96 10.17 14.38 -10.05
CA ALA A 96 9.36 15.59 -10.18
C ALA A 96 10.24 16.85 -10.08
N GLU A 97 9.75 17.93 -10.69
CA GLU A 97 10.37 19.25 -10.72
C GLU A 97 9.31 20.32 -10.47
N LEU A 98 9.68 21.37 -9.75
CA LEU A 98 8.85 22.55 -9.56
C LEU A 98 9.23 23.58 -10.62
N LEU A 99 8.29 23.94 -11.48
CA LEU A 99 8.51 24.86 -12.58
C LEU A 99 8.46 26.33 -12.11
N PRO A 100 9.10 27.27 -12.82
CA PRO A 100 9.11 28.70 -12.44
C PRO A 100 7.72 29.36 -12.36
N ASN A 101 6.71 28.79 -13.02
CA ASN A 101 5.33 29.27 -12.96
C ASN A 101 4.55 28.75 -11.72
N GLY A 102 5.18 27.93 -10.87
CA GLY A 102 4.56 27.31 -9.71
C GLY A 102 3.87 25.97 -9.99
N ASN A 103 3.86 25.51 -11.24
CA ASN A 103 3.36 24.19 -11.60
C ASN A 103 4.38 23.11 -11.25
N MET A 104 3.92 21.88 -11.13
CA MET A 104 4.75 20.73 -10.85
C MET A 104 4.76 19.82 -12.07
N LEU A 105 5.95 19.62 -12.64
CA LEU A 105 6.19 18.64 -13.69
C LEU A 105 6.62 17.32 -13.06
N ARG A 106 6.05 16.22 -13.52
CA ARG A 106 6.27 14.89 -12.97
C ARG A 106 6.56 13.89 -14.06
N HIS A 107 7.57 13.06 -13.83
CA HIS A 107 7.82 11.85 -14.59
C HIS A 107 7.25 10.66 -13.81
N SER A 108 6.16 10.12 -14.34
CA SER A 108 5.35 9.07 -13.75
C SER A 108 5.61 7.73 -14.44
N ARG A 109 5.44 6.66 -13.66
CA ARG A 109 5.61 5.29 -14.11
C ARG A 109 4.25 4.70 -14.50
N ILE A 110 4.13 4.32 -15.75
CA ILE A 110 2.97 3.60 -16.25
C ILE A 110 3.22 2.09 -16.14
N PRO A 111 2.17 1.26 -15.96
CA PRO A 111 2.32 -0.19 -15.80
C PRO A 111 3.00 -0.89 -16.97
N GLU A 112 2.85 -0.34 -18.18
CA GLU A 112 3.38 -0.95 -19.40
C GLU A 112 4.87 -0.64 -19.61
N ALA A 113 5.42 0.38 -18.94
CA ALA A 113 6.81 0.81 -19.13
C ALA A 113 7.77 -0.22 -18.52
N GLY A 114 8.37 -1.04 -19.38
CA GLY A 114 9.45 -1.96 -19.04
C GLY A 114 10.84 -1.41 -19.37
N PRO A 115 11.91 -2.00 -18.81
CA PRO A 115 11.92 -2.96 -17.72
C PRO A 115 11.77 -2.29 -16.34
N ASN A 116 11.38 -3.05 -15.32
CA ASN A 116 11.00 -2.52 -14.01
C ASN A 116 12.18 -2.09 -13.09
N PHE A 117 13.32 -1.68 -13.66
CA PHE A 117 14.51 -1.22 -12.95
C PHE A 117 15.01 0.12 -13.53
N GLY A 118 15.76 0.88 -12.74
CA GLY A 118 16.49 2.12 -13.11
C GLY A 118 15.89 2.98 -14.23
N GLY A 119 15.20 4.08 -13.89
CA GLY A 119 14.69 5.02 -14.91
C GLY A 119 13.34 4.66 -15.51
N ALA A 120 12.67 3.60 -15.02
CA ALA A 120 11.36 3.15 -15.49
C ALA A 120 10.26 4.20 -15.24
N ALA A 121 10.08 5.08 -16.23
CA ALA A 121 9.02 6.06 -16.37
C ALA A 121 8.46 5.95 -17.81
N GLY A 122 7.28 6.51 -18.05
CA GLY A 122 6.67 6.47 -19.38
C GLY A 122 5.61 7.52 -19.63
N LEU A 123 5.44 8.44 -18.69
CA LEU A 123 4.42 9.48 -18.72
C LEU A 123 5.00 10.75 -18.08
N LEU A 124 4.96 11.86 -18.82
CA LEU A 124 5.13 13.19 -18.27
C LEU A 124 3.76 13.77 -17.94
N GLU A 125 3.62 14.38 -16.77
CA GLU A 125 2.40 15.04 -16.31
C GLU A 125 2.77 16.41 -15.74
N GLU A 126 2.03 17.45 -16.12
CA GLU A 126 2.12 18.75 -15.45
C GLU A 126 0.85 19.01 -14.66
N PHE A 127 1.00 19.44 -13.41
CA PHE A 127 -0.08 19.84 -12.54
C PHE A 127 0.08 21.30 -12.16
N ASP A 128 -1.01 22.05 -12.14
CA ASP A 128 -1.02 23.41 -11.62
C ASP A 128 -0.91 23.43 -10.10
N TRP A 129 -0.75 24.63 -9.52
CA TRP A 129 -0.65 24.80 -8.06
C TRP A 129 -1.84 24.19 -7.29
N SER A 130 -3.04 24.14 -7.88
CA SER A 130 -4.25 23.61 -7.23
C SER A 130 -4.32 22.08 -7.25
N GLY A 131 -3.39 21.42 -7.94
CA GLY A 131 -3.40 19.97 -8.13
C GLY A 131 -4.15 19.52 -9.38
N LYS A 132 -4.61 20.44 -10.24
CA LYS A 132 -5.29 20.08 -11.48
C LYS A 132 -4.25 19.74 -12.55
N LYS A 133 -4.44 18.61 -13.22
CA LYS A 133 -3.62 18.21 -14.37
C LYS A 133 -3.83 19.21 -15.52
N VAL A 134 -2.74 19.84 -15.96
CA VAL A 134 -2.70 20.79 -17.08
C VAL A 134 -2.57 20.03 -18.39
N TRP A 135 -1.62 19.10 -18.45
CA TRP A 135 -1.40 18.22 -19.60
C TRP A 135 -0.68 16.95 -19.16
N GLU A 136 -0.70 15.96 -20.05
CA GLU A 136 0.12 14.75 -19.95
C GLU A 136 0.64 14.34 -21.32
N TYR A 137 1.78 13.65 -21.33
CA TYR A 137 2.41 13.12 -22.53
C TYR A 137 2.98 11.73 -22.26
N LYS A 138 2.43 10.73 -22.95
CA LYS A 138 2.94 9.35 -22.89
C LYS A 138 4.21 9.24 -23.73
N CYS A 139 5.36 9.17 -23.06
CA CYS A 139 6.67 9.06 -23.71
C CYS A 139 7.10 7.61 -23.98
N TYR A 140 6.49 6.63 -23.31
CA TYR A 140 6.78 5.21 -23.56
C TYR A 140 5.94 4.64 -24.72
N THR A 141 6.64 4.12 -25.74
CA THR A 141 6.07 3.43 -26.89
C THR A 141 6.62 1.99 -26.94
N PRO A 142 5.81 0.95 -26.67
CA PRO A 142 6.27 -0.43 -26.53
C PRO A 142 6.99 -1.02 -27.76
N ASP A 143 6.79 -0.46 -28.95
CA ASP A 143 7.19 -1.04 -30.24
C ASP A 143 8.00 -0.08 -31.13
N LYS A 144 8.55 1.00 -30.57
CA LYS A 144 9.46 1.92 -31.26
C LYS A 144 10.73 2.10 -30.45
#